data_AF-A0A2X2BL92-F1
#
_entry.id   AF-A0A2X2BL92-F1
#
_cell.length_a   1.000
_cell.length_b   1.000
_cell.length_c   1.000
_cell.angle_alpha   90.00
_cell.angle_beta   90.00
_cell.angle_gamma   90.00
#
_symmetry.space_group_name_H-M   'P 1'
#
loop_
_entity.id
_entity.type
_entity.pdbx_description
1 polymer ?
#
loop_
_entity_poly.entity_id
_entity_poly.type
_entity_poly.pdbx_seq_one_letter_code
_entity_poly.pdbx_strand_id
1 'polypeptide(L)'
;MQLFNDDALSVLKTLPDNSIDLIATDPPYFRVKSCAWDNQWDNVESYLSWLDEVLAEFWRVLKPNGSLYLFCGSKLASDTELLVRGRFNVLSHIIWAKPSGPWKKQNKESLRTFFPSTERILFAEHYQKPVTAKGSEFSLKCKELKQNVFKPLIDYFRNARLALQVSSKEINQATDKQMFSHWFSNSQWQLPSEEDYKKLQTLFTHIADKQEKLSPLSRQFTELEREQFTLQKDYQELIKEYGLLRRPFFVTADVPYTDVWDYPPVQYYPGKHPCEKPSAMMEHIIRSSSREGDLVADFFMGSGATLKAALKLNREVLGVELERERFEQTEQEIKALTCK
;
A
#
# COMPACT_ATOMS: atom_id res chain seq x y z
N MET A 1 -12.76 -15.97 -5.58
CA MET A 1 -12.61 -16.58 -4.25
C MET A 1 -11.98 -17.96 -4.43
N GLN A 2 -10.86 -18.22 -3.75
CA GLN A 2 -10.14 -19.49 -3.81
C GLN A 2 -9.97 -20.00 -2.37
N LEU A 3 -10.56 -21.15 -2.02
CA LEU A 3 -10.50 -21.72 -0.67
C LEU A 3 -9.97 -23.15 -0.76
N PHE A 4 -9.00 -23.49 0.08
CA PHE A 4 -8.32 -24.78 0.08
C PHE A 4 -8.40 -25.44 1.46
N ASN A 5 -8.81 -26.72 1.50
CA ASN A 5 -8.68 -27.55 2.70
C ASN A 5 -7.43 -28.41 2.59
N ASP A 6 -6.29 -27.88 3.00
CA ASP A 6 -4.99 -28.53 2.88
C ASP A 6 -3.97 -27.87 3.83
N ASP A 7 -2.76 -28.41 3.88
CA ASP A 7 -1.62 -27.79 4.54
C ASP A 7 -1.20 -26.48 3.84
N ALA A 8 -0.88 -25.47 4.65
CA ALA A 8 -0.52 -24.14 4.16
C ALA A 8 0.72 -24.17 3.25
N LEU A 9 1.76 -24.94 3.59
CA LEU A 9 2.98 -25.04 2.77
C LEU A 9 2.70 -25.77 1.45
N SER A 10 1.85 -26.81 1.48
CA SER A 10 1.43 -27.51 0.27
C SER A 10 0.76 -26.56 -0.71
N VAL A 11 -0.21 -25.76 -0.27
CA VAL A 11 -0.90 -24.78 -1.12
C VAL A 11 0.06 -23.68 -1.57
N LEU A 12 0.84 -23.10 -0.66
CA LEU A 12 1.80 -22.04 -0.96
C LEU A 12 2.71 -22.39 -2.14
N LYS A 13 3.27 -23.60 -2.16
CA LYS A 13 4.17 -24.10 -3.22
C LYS A 13 3.50 -24.21 -4.60
N THR A 14 2.17 -24.20 -4.66
CA THR A 14 1.42 -24.22 -5.94
C THR A 14 1.12 -22.83 -6.49
N LEU A 15 1.20 -21.78 -5.65
CA LEU A 15 0.87 -20.42 -6.05
C LEU A 15 1.99 -19.81 -6.88
N PRO A 16 1.68 -18.96 -7.88
CA PRO A 16 2.70 -18.27 -8.67
C PRO A 16 3.41 -17.18 -7.85
N ASP A 17 4.66 -16.88 -8.23
CA ASP A 17 5.44 -15.77 -7.69
C ASP A 17 4.69 -14.44 -7.87
N ASN A 18 4.85 -13.50 -6.93
CA ASN A 18 4.31 -12.14 -7.03
C ASN A 18 2.81 -12.09 -7.40
N SER A 19 2.00 -12.93 -6.77
CA SER A 19 0.58 -13.09 -7.09
C SER A 19 -0.36 -12.48 -6.05
N ILE A 20 0.11 -12.24 -4.82
CA ILE A 20 -0.71 -11.78 -3.69
C ILE A 20 -0.39 -10.33 -3.34
N ASP A 21 -1.42 -9.50 -3.14
CA ASP A 21 -1.28 -8.08 -2.78
C ASP A 21 -1.13 -7.88 -1.26
N LEU A 22 -1.89 -8.64 -0.46
CA LEU A 22 -1.87 -8.55 1.00
C LEU A 22 -1.95 -9.94 1.62
N ILE A 23 -0.98 -10.28 2.47
CA ILE A 23 -1.07 -11.45 3.35
C ILE A 23 -1.39 -10.94 4.76
N ALA A 24 -2.52 -11.37 5.34
CA ALA A 24 -2.90 -11.05 6.71
C ALA A 24 -3.32 -12.34 7.40
N THR A 25 -2.46 -12.86 8.28
CA THR A 25 -2.55 -14.27 8.71
C THR A 25 -2.15 -14.47 10.17
N ASP A 26 -2.75 -15.48 10.81
CA ASP A 26 -2.58 -15.83 12.22
C ASP A 26 -2.07 -17.28 12.35
N PRO A 27 -0.75 -17.52 12.20
CA PRO A 27 -0.19 -18.86 12.31
C PRO A 27 -0.34 -19.43 13.73
N PRO A 28 -0.19 -20.75 13.91
CA PRO A 28 -0.01 -21.37 15.22
C PRO A 28 1.12 -20.71 16.02
N TYR A 29 1.00 -20.68 17.34
CA TYR A 29 1.93 -19.98 18.25
C TYR A 29 2.81 -20.91 19.08
N PHE A 30 2.80 -22.21 18.76
CA PHE A 30 3.54 -23.27 19.43
C PHE A 30 3.12 -23.48 20.90
N ARG A 31 2.24 -24.46 21.09
CA ARG A 31 1.77 -24.97 22.41
C ARG A 31 1.13 -23.91 23.29
N VAL A 32 0.41 -22.96 22.70
CA VAL A 32 -0.43 -21.97 23.39
C VAL A 32 -1.85 -22.51 23.61
N LYS A 33 -2.34 -23.32 22.67
CA LYS A 33 -3.62 -24.04 22.73
C LYS A 33 -3.35 -25.54 22.87
N SER A 34 -4.30 -26.26 23.46
CA SER A 34 -4.27 -27.72 23.57
C SER A 34 -4.73 -28.44 22.30
N CYS A 35 -4.88 -27.73 21.18
CA CYS A 35 -5.36 -28.26 19.91
C CYS A 35 -4.22 -28.92 19.13
N ALA A 36 -4.53 -29.95 18.32
CA ALA A 36 -3.52 -30.70 17.55
C ALA A 36 -2.69 -29.78 16.64
N TRP A 37 -3.33 -28.83 15.96
CA TRP A 37 -2.69 -27.86 15.06
C TRP A 37 -1.67 -26.93 15.75
N ASP A 38 -1.72 -26.72 17.06
CA ASP A 38 -0.77 -25.87 17.79
C ASP A 38 0.35 -26.68 18.47
N ASN A 39 0.19 -28.01 18.52
CA ASN A 39 1.11 -28.94 19.19
C ASN A 39 1.85 -29.85 18.19
N GLN A 40 1.93 -29.44 16.92
CA GLN A 40 2.54 -30.23 15.85
C GLN A 40 4.06 -30.42 16.01
N TRP A 41 4.72 -29.50 16.72
CA TRP A 41 6.18 -29.47 16.82
C TRP A 41 6.67 -29.96 18.20
N ASP A 42 7.77 -30.71 18.17
CA ASP A 42 8.42 -31.28 19.36
C ASP A 42 9.15 -30.24 20.21
N ASN A 43 9.73 -29.23 19.55
CA ASN A 43 10.53 -28.19 20.18
C ASN A 43 10.42 -26.87 19.40
N VAL A 44 10.98 -25.80 19.97
CA VAL A 44 10.94 -24.44 19.39
C VAL A 44 11.69 -24.36 18.08
N GLU A 45 12.82 -25.06 17.94
CA GLU A 45 13.64 -25.05 16.71
C GLU A 45 12.86 -25.64 15.52
N SER A 46 12.18 -26.77 15.71
CA SER A 46 11.32 -27.36 14.69
C SER A 46 10.17 -26.45 14.28
N TYR A 47 9.55 -25.74 15.23
CA TYR A 47 8.52 -24.74 14.93
C TYR A 47 9.07 -23.54 14.14
N LEU A 48 10.22 -23.00 14.56
CA LEU A 48 10.85 -21.88 13.87
C LEU A 48 11.33 -22.27 12.46
N SER A 49 11.83 -23.50 12.27
CA SER A 49 12.20 -24.02 10.95
C SER A 49 10.99 -24.10 10.02
N TRP A 50 9.85 -24.61 10.51
CA TRP A 50 8.61 -24.63 9.73
C TRP A 50 8.15 -23.20 9.39
N LEU A 51 8.18 -22.29 10.35
CA LEU A 51 7.78 -20.90 10.12
C LEU A 51 8.72 -20.21 9.11
N ASP A 52 10.00 -20.55 9.13
CA ASP A 52 10.99 -20.05 8.17
C ASP A 52 10.68 -20.50 6.72
N GLU A 53 10.23 -21.74 6.53
CA GLU A 53 9.74 -22.24 5.24
C GLU A 53 8.47 -21.49 4.79
N VAL A 54 7.52 -21.25 5.70
CA VAL A 54 6.31 -20.48 5.41
C VAL A 54 6.66 -19.06 4.99
N LEU A 55 7.61 -18.42 5.69
CA LEU A 55 8.08 -17.08 5.38
C LEU A 55 8.84 -17.01 4.04
N ALA A 56 9.54 -18.08 3.66
CA ALA A 56 10.18 -18.18 2.35
C ALA A 56 9.13 -18.18 1.22
N GLU A 57 8.06 -18.93 1.38
CA GLU A 57 6.97 -18.95 0.41
C GLU A 57 6.16 -17.65 0.42
N PHE A 58 5.89 -17.05 1.59
CA PHE A 58 5.27 -15.72 1.67
C PHE A 58 6.07 -14.68 0.90
N TRP A 59 7.40 -14.72 1.01
CA TRP A 59 8.28 -13.82 0.26
C TRP A 59 8.13 -14.02 -1.24
N ARG A 60 8.07 -15.27 -1.71
CA ARG A 60 7.94 -15.60 -3.12
C ARG A 60 6.58 -15.17 -3.71
N VAL A 61 5.48 -15.43 -3.01
CA VAL A 61 4.12 -15.20 -3.52
C VAL A 61 3.65 -13.75 -3.36
N LEU A 62 4.18 -13.00 -2.38
CA LEU A 62 3.81 -11.60 -2.16
C LEU A 62 4.38 -10.73 -3.29
N LYS A 63 3.54 -9.89 -3.89
CA LYS A 63 3.97 -8.90 -4.89
C LYS A 63 5.03 -7.94 -4.32
N PRO A 64 5.90 -7.34 -5.15
CA PRO A 64 6.95 -6.43 -4.67
C PRO A 64 6.40 -5.20 -3.93
N ASN A 65 5.19 -4.77 -4.27
CA ASN A 65 4.45 -3.70 -3.62
C ASN A 65 3.36 -4.22 -2.67
N GLY A 66 3.44 -5.48 -2.23
CA GLY A 66 2.51 -6.09 -1.31
C GLY A 66 2.83 -5.82 0.15
N SER A 67 1.90 -6.16 1.04
CA SER A 67 2.04 -6.01 2.49
C SER A 67 1.85 -7.35 3.21
N LEU A 68 2.59 -7.55 4.31
CA LEU A 68 2.47 -8.70 5.20
C LEU A 68 2.06 -8.24 6.60
N TYR A 69 0.98 -8.81 7.13
CA TYR A 69 0.60 -8.74 8.54
C TYR A 69 0.64 -10.15 9.12
N LEU A 70 1.62 -10.39 9.99
CA LEU A 70 1.81 -11.67 10.67
C LEU A 70 1.52 -11.51 12.15
N PHE A 71 0.43 -12.13 12.62
CA PHE A 71 0.16 -12.19 14.05
C PHE A 71 1.13 -13.17 14.72
N CYS A 72 1.59 -12.84 15.92
CA CYS A 72 2.45 -13.72 16.70
C CYS A 72 2.20 -13.62 18.21
N GLY A 73 2.38 -14.76 18.89
CA GLY A 73 2.30 -14.85 20.33
C GLY A 73 3.46 -14.11 21.00
N SER A 74 3.21 -13.50 22.16
CA SER A 74 4.21 -12.70 22.88
C SER A 74 5.48 -13.46 23.29
N LYS A 75 5.40 -14.79 23.41
CA LYS A 75 6.51 -15.64 23.87
C LYS A 75 7.65 -15.76 22.85
N LEU A 76 7.31 -15.92 21.57
CA LEU A 76 8.25 -16.10 20.46
C LEU A 76 8.25 -14.90 19.50
N ALA A 77 7.76 -13.74 19.96
CA ALA A 77 7.62 -12.55 19.12
C ALA A 77 8.98 -12.10 18.55
N SER A 78 10.02 -12.06 19.39
CA SER A 78 11.37 -11.67 18.97
C SER A 78 11.99 -12.65 17.98
N ASP A 79 11.86 -13.96 18.21
CA ASP A 79 12.36 -14.99 17.31
C ASP A 79 11.65 -14.92 15.94
N THR A 80 10.32 -14.77 15.98
CA THR A 80 9.50 -14.59 14.77
C THR A 80 9.92 -13.35 13.99
N GLU A 81 10.16 -12.24 14.69
CA GLU A 81 10.60 -10.98 14.09
C GLU A 81 12.00 -11.09 13.45
N LEU A 82 12.92 -11.83 14.05
CA LEU A 82 14.22 -12.12 13.45
C LEU A 82 14.08 -12.92 12.15
N LEU A 83 13.21 -13.93 12.10
CA LEU A 83 12.94 -14.68 10.87
C LEU A 83 12.30 -13.79 9.79
N VAL A 84 11.31 -12.98 10.16
CA VAL A 84 10.68 -12.03 9.22
C VAL A 84 11.72 -11.05 8.70
N ARG A 85 12.60 -10.50 9.54
CA ARG A 85 13.70 -9.63 9.14
C ARG A 85 14.80 -10.29 8.31
N GLY A 86 14.77 -11.61 8.14
CA GLY A 86 15.61 -12.33 7.19
C GLY A 86 15.11 -12.27 5.75
N ARG A 87 13.82 -11.94 5.52
CA ARG A 87 13.19 -11.87 4.18
C ARG A 87 12.43 -10.58 3.88
N PHE A 88 11.98 -9.85 4.90
CA PHE A 88 11.15 -8.67 4.76
C PHE A 88 11.71 -7.47 5.53
N ASN A 89 11.33 -6.27 5.09
CA ASN A 89 11.49 -5.04 5.84
C ASN A 89 10.32 -4.88 6.83
N VAL A 90 10.57 -5.06 8.12
CA VAL A 90 9.55 -4.85 9.16
C VAL A 90 9.34 -3.34 9.37
N LEU A 91 8.13 -2.87 9.10
CA LEU A 91 7.73 -1.47 9.18
C LEU A 91 7.31 -1.07 10.59
N SER A 92 6.55 -1.93 11.27
CA SER A 92 6.07 -1.66 12.63
C SER A 92 5.74 -2.95 13.37
N HIS A 93 5.87 -2.91 14.69
CA HIS A 93 5.44 -4.00 15.58
C HIS A 93 4.18 -3.53 16.28
N ILE A 94 3.03 -3.85 15.69
CA ILE A 94 1.76 -3.41 16.22
C ILE A 94 1.45 -4.21 17.48
N ILE A 95 1.10 -3.50 18.55
CA ILE A 95 0.70 -4.04 19.84
C ILE A 95 -0.82 -4.02 19.90
N TRP A 96 -1.44 -5.19 19.85
CA TRP A 96 -2.85 -5.30 20.14
C TRP A 96 -3.04 -5.44 21.66
N ALA A 97 -3.35 -4.33 22.33
CA ALA A 97 -3.65 -4.23 23.75
C ALA A 97 -5.13 -4.50 24.03
N LYS A 98 -5.44 -5.73 24.45
CA LYS A 98 -6.82 -6.15 24.65
C LYS A 98 -7.44 -5.44 25.87
N PRO A 99 -8.59 -4.76 25.73
CA PRO A 99 -9.21 -4.02 26.84
C PRO A 99 -9.82 -4.95 27.92
N SER A 100 -10.05 -6.22 27.59
CA SER A 100 -10.58 -7.21 28.51
C SER A 100 -10.09 -8.62 28.16
N GLY A 101 -10.06 -9.51 29.16
CA GLY A 101 -9.64 -10.90 28.97
C GLY A 101 -9.50 -11.69 30.28
N PRO A 102 -8.97 -12.92 30.21
CA PRO A 102 -9.00 -13.88 31.31
C PRO A 102 -8.14 -13.49 32.51
N TRP A 103 -7.20 -12.55 32.37
CA TRP A 103 -6.39 -12.03 33.48
C TRP A 103 -7.23 -11.45 34.62
N LYS A 104 -8.44 -10.93 34.31
CA LYS A 104 -9.36 -10.42 35.32
C LYS A 104 -9.84 -11.51 36.31
N LYS A 105 -9.71 -12.79 35.94
CA LYS A 105 -10.17 -13.95 36.72
C LYS A 105 -9.01 -14.77 37.33
N GLN A 106 -7.77 -14.30 37.20
CA GLN A 106 -6.60 -15.04 37.71
C GLN A 106 -6.39 -14.78 39.19
N ASN A 107 -5.88 -15.80 39.90
CA ASN A 107 -5.40 -15.64 41.27
C ASN A 107 -4.12 -14.79 41.26
N LYS A 108 -4.19 -13.56 41.75
CA LYS A 108 -3.10 -12.57 41.64
C LYS A 108 -1.88 -12.99 42.46
N GLU A 109 -2.12 -13.62 43.60
CA GLU A 109 -1.12 -14.05 44.58
C GLU A 109 -0.24 -15.19 44.05
N SER A 110 -0.77 -16.00 43.12
CA SER A 110 -0.06 -17.11 42.46
C SER A 110 0.82 -16.67 41.28
N LEU A 111 0.65 -15.44 40.78
CA LEU A 111 1.38 -14.99 39.59
C LEU A 111 2.86 -14.78 39.92
N ARG A 112 3.73 -15.41 39.13
CA ARG A 112 5.19 -15.21 39.17
C ARG A 112 5.71 -14.22 38.12
N THR A 113 4.82 -13.71 37.28
CA THR A 113 5.11 -12.78 36.18
C THR A 113 3.86 -11.97 35.83
N PHE A 114 4.01 -10.88 35.07
CA PHE A 114 2.87 -10.14 34.55
C PHE A 114 2.06 -11.02 33.59
N PHE A 115 0.73 -10.97 33.73
CA PHE A 115 -0.14 -11.73 32.84
C PHE A 115 -0.15 -11.08 31.44
N PRO A 116 0.04 -11.84 30.35
CA PRO A 116 0.02 -11.29 29.01
C PRO A 116 -1.37 -10.80 28.62
N SER A 117 -1.51 -9.49 28.39
CA SER A 117 -2.75 -8.84 27.91
C SER A 117 -2.65 -8.34 26.46
N THR A 118 -1.53 -8.61 25.79
CA THR A 118 -1.23 -8.08 24.46
C THR A 118 -0.88 -9.19 23.47
N GLU A 119 -1.19 -8.98 22.20
CA GLU A 119 -0.63 -9.74 21.07
C GLU A 119 0.27 -8.82 20.23
N ARG A 120 1.11 -9.41 19.38
CA ARG A 120 1.96 -8.69 18.43
C ARG A 120 1.50 -8.98 17.01
N ILE A 121 1.58 -7.96 16.16
CA ILE A 121 1.36 -8.08 14.72
C ILE A 121 2.56 -7.44 14.03
N LEU A 122 3.34 -8.26 13.34
CA LEU A 122 4.45 -7.76 12.54
C LEU A 122 3.89 -7.28 11.21
N PHE A 123 4.00 -5.98 10.97
CA PHE A 123 3.66 -5.38 9.68
C PHE A 123 4.95 -5.17 8.89
N ALA A 124 5.03 -5.79 7.72
CA ALA A 124 6.22 -5.82 6.90
C ALA A 124 5.91 -5.66 5.40
N GLU A 125 6.95 -5.31 4.65
CA GLU A 125 6.95 -5.24 3.18
C GLU A 125 8.20 -5.93 2.62
N HIS A 126 8.24 -6.15 1.30
CA HIS A 126 9.47 -6.60 0.63
C HIS A 126 10.63 -5.62 0.88
N TYR A 127 11.87 -6.14 0.88
CA TYR A 127 13.03 -5.24 0.93
C TYR A 127 13.07 -4.32 -0.28
N GLN A 128 13.23 -3.03 -0.01
CA GLN A 128 13.51 -2.05 -1.05
C GLN A 128 14.97 -2.19 -1.53
N LYS A 129 15.28 -3.13 -2.45
CA LYS A 129 16.49 -3.03 -3.29
C LYS A 129 16.24 -2.00 -4.39
N PRO A 130 17.16 -1.05 -4.63
CA PRO A 130 16.91 0.38 -4.42
C PRO A 130 15.74 0.93 -5.25
N VAL A 131 14.51 0.58 -4.86
CA VAL A 131 13.34 1.40 -5.10
C VAL A 131 12.99 1.97 -3.73
N THR A 132 13.83 2.92 -3.31
CA THR A 132 13.64 3.69 -2.08
C THR A 132 12.31 4.44 -2.16
N ALA A 133 11.27 3.92 -1.53
CA ALA A 133 9.99 4.61 -1.43
C ALA A 133 10.06 5.65 -0.30
N LYS A 134 10.62 6.83 -0.64
CA LYS A 134 10.52 8.06 0.16
C LYS A 134 9.14 8.70 0.01
N GLY A 135 8.64 9.30 1.08
CA GLY A 135 7.56 10.30 1.02
C GLY A 135 7.93 11.53 0.16
N SER A 136 9.22 11.86 0.04
CA SER A 136 9.72 13.00 -0.74
C SER A 136 10.06 12.68 -2.21
N GLU A 137 10.40 11.44 -2.57
CA GLU A 137 10.87 11.10 -3.93
C GLU A 137 9.75 10.82 -4.92
N PHE A 138 8.57 10.38 -4.47
CA PHE A 138 7.42 10.31 -5.39
C PHE A 138 6.96 11.69 -5.82
N SER A 139 6.95 12.67 -4.91
CA SER A 139 6.68 14.05 -5.31
C SER A 139 7.73 14.55 -6.31
N LEU A 140 9.02 14.19 -6.11
CA LEU A 140 10.09 14.52 -7.06
C LEU A 140 9.93 13.81 -8.41
N LYS A 141 9.66 12.50 -8.43
CA LYS A 141 9.43 11.73 -9.65
C LYS A 141 8.15 12.14 -10.37
N CYS A 142 7.09 12.52 -9.65
CA CYS A 142 5.88 13.09 -10.27
C CYS A 142 6.16 14.46 -10.89
N LYS A 143 7.02 15.28 -10.26
CA LYS A 143 7.50 16.55 -10.83
C LYS A 143 8.37 16.33 -12.06
N GLU A 144 9.29 15.36 -12.01
CA GLU A 144 10.16 14.99 -13.14
C GLU A 144 9.34 14.41 -14.30
N LEU A 145 8.42 13.49 -14.02
CA LEU A 145 7.48 12.94 -15.00
C LEU A 145 6.65 14.05 -15.63
N LYS A 146 6.12 15.01 -14.85
CA LYS A 146 5.41 16.17 -15.38
C LYS A 146 6.31 16.99 -16.31
N GLN A 147 7.56 17.24 -15.92
CA GLN A 147 8.51 17.97 -16.76
C GLN A 147 8.79 17.23 -18.07
N ASN A 148 8.89 15.90 -18.03
CA ASN A 148 9.16 15.07 -19.20
C ASN A 148 7.94 15.01 -20.15
N VAL A 149 6.74 14.83 -19.61
CA VAL A 149 5.50 14.78 -20.41
C VAL A 149 5.21 16.14 -21.05
N PHE A 150 5.34 17.24 -20.29
CA PHE A 150 5.10 18.59 -20.80
C PHE A 150 6.29 19.20 -21.56
N LYS A 151 7.38 18.43 -21.77
CA LYS A 151 8.60 18.89 -22.43
C LYS A 151 8.36 19.58 -23.77
N PRO A 152 7.49 19.09 -24.68
CA PRO A 152 7.26 19.76 -25.98
C PRO A 152 6.76 21.21 -25.82
N LEU A 153 5.80 21.45 -24.91
CA LEU A 153 5.29 22.79 -24.63
C LEU A 153 6.30 23.63 -23.85
N ILE A 154 6.98 23.05 -22.86
CA ILE A 154 8.03 23.74 -22.10
C ILE A 154 9.15 24.22 -23.03
N ASP A 155 9.65 23.34 -23.90
CA ASP A 155 10.72 23.64 -24.85
C ASP A 155 10.27 24.68 -25.88
N TYR A 156 9.00 24.65 -26.33
CA TYR A 156 8.44 25.67 -27.23
C TYR A 156 8.59 27.09 -26.66
N PHE A 157 8.14 27.33 -25.42
CA PHE A 157 8.26 28.65 -24.79
C PHE A 157 9.72 28.98 -24.44
N ARG A 158 10.49 28.02 -23.90
CA ARG A 158 11.89 28.25 -23.52
C ARG A 158 12.77 28.59 -24.71
N ASN A 159 12.66 27.83 -25.80
CA ASN A 159 13.45 28.03 -27.00
C ASN A 159 13.10 29.36 -27.66
N ALA A 160 11.82 29.73 -27.69
CA ALA A 160 11.39 31.04 -28.16
C ALA A 160 12.11 32.16 -27.38
N ARG A 161 12.14 32.07 -26.04
CA ARG A 161 12.81 33.07 -25.20
C ARG A 161 14.30 33.14 -25.47
N LEU A 162 14.97 31.99 -25.54
CA LEU A 162 16.41 31.91 -25.76
C LEU A 162 16.82 32.46 -27.13
N ALA A 163 16.02 32.21 -28.18
CA ALA A 163 16.29 32.66 -29.54
C ALA A 163 16.35 34.19 -29.69
N LEU A 164 15.52 34.91 -28.92
CA LEU A 164 15.44 36.37 -28.93
C LEU A 164 16.05 37.05 -27.71
N GLN A 165 16.55 36.26 -26.75
CA GLN A 165 17.12 36.71 -25.46
C GLN A 165 16.17 37.57 -24.62
N VAL A 166 14.86 37.30 -24.68
CA VAL A 166 13.86 38.09 -23.93
C VAL A 166 14.05 37.91 -22.42
N SER A 167 14.13 39.03 -21.71
CA SER A 167 14.32 39.07 -20.27
C SER A 167 13.02 38.82 -19.50
N SER A 168 13.14 38.39 -18.25
CA SER A 168 11.98 38.24 -17.35
C SER A 168 11.27 39.56 -17.10
N LYS A 169 12.00 40.69 -17.08
CA LYS A 169 11.44 42.03 -16.89
C LYS A 169 10.53 42.43 -18.05
N GLU A 170 10.96 42.18 -19.29
CA GLU A 170 10.14 42.47 -20.48
C GLU A 170 8.87 41.62 -20.53
N ILE A 171 8.97 40.33 -20.19
CA ILE A 171 7.81 39.42 -20.11
C ILE A 171 6.81 39.91 -19.06
N ASN A 172 7.29 40.24 -17.86
CA ASN A 172 6.42 40.70 -16.78
C ASN A 172 5.77 42.05 -17.10
N GLN A 173 6.50 42.96 -17.75
CA GLN A 173 5.98 44.25 -18.18
C GLN A 173 4.94 44.13 -19.30
N ALA A 174 5.14 43.22 -20.26
CA ALA A 174 4.20 43.04 -21.37
C ALA A 174 2.89 42.36 -20.95
N THR A 175 2.92 41.57 -19.87
CA THR A 175 1.77 40.79 -19.40
C THR A 175 1.12 41.35 -18.14
N ASP A 176 1.71 42.39 -17.53
CA ASP A 176 1.34 42.93 -16.23
C ASP A 176 1.28 41.87 -15.10
N LYS A 177 2.08 40.80 -15.23
CA LYS A 177 2.06 39.63 -14.35
C LYS A 177 3.46 39.14 -14.02
N GLN A 178 3.67 38.68 -12.79
CA GLN A 178 4.94 38.06 -12.36
C GLN A 178 4.97 36.55 -12.64
N MET A 179 4.71 36.16 -13.89
CA MET A 179 4.45 34.76 -14.29
C MET A 179 5.57 34.15 -15.13
N PHE A 180 6.70 34.84 -15.25
CA PHE A 180 7.89 34.37 -15.96
C PHE A 180 8.25 32.91 -15.64
N SER A 181 8.40 32.57 -14.36
CA SER A 181 8.78 31.22 -13.92
C SER A 181 7.74 30.17 -14.31
N HIS A 182 6.47 30.56 -14.38
CA HIS A 182 5.39 29.66 -14.73
C HIS A 182 5.28 29.39 -16.23
N TRP A 183 5.77 30.27 -17.09
CA TRP A 183 5.66 30.09 -18.55
C TRP A 183 6.97 29.67 -19.21
N PHE A 184 8.11 30.01 -18.60
CA PHE A 184 9.44 29.86 -19.21
C PHE A 184 10.44 29.05 -18.37
N SER A 185 10.00 28.37 -17.30
CA SER A 185 10.85 27.46 -16.52
C SER A 185 10.31 26.03 -16.51
N ASN A 186 11.19 25.04 -16.25
CA ASN A 186 10.77 23.62 -16.17
C ASN A 186 9.97 23.32 -14.90
N SER A 187 10.33 23.94 -13.77
CA SER A 187 9.87 23.49 -12.46
C SER A 187 8.45 23.91 -12.10
N GLN A 188 7.94 24.97 -12.73
CA GLN A 188 6.66 25.58 -12.40
C GLN A 188 5.74 25.76 -13.62
N TRP A 189 6.03 25.03 -14.70
CA TRP A 189 5.40 25.27 -15.99
C TRP A 189 3.87 25.08 -15.97
N GLN A 190 3.18 26.03 -16.57
CA GLN A 190 1.78 26.01 -16.95
C GLN A 190 1.58 26.80 -18.24
N LEU A 191 0.57 26.43 -19.03
CA LEU A 191 0.22 27.19 -20.23
C LEU A 191 -0.33 28.57 -19.82
N PRO A 192 0.11 29.69 -20.46
CA PRO A 192 -0.52 31.00 -20.26
C PRO A 192 -1.98 30.99 -20.72
N SER A 193 -2.77 31.95 -20.23
CA SER A 193 -4.12 32.19 -20.77
C SER A 193 -4.05 32.69 -22.22
N GLU A 194 -5.14 32.60 -22.98
CA GLU A 194 -5.18 33.10 -24.36
C GLU A 194 -4.80 34.58 -24.43
N GLU A 195 -5.31 35.39 -23.49
CA GLU A 195 -5.01 36.82 -23.40
C GLU A 195 -3.52 37.06 -23.15
N ASP A 196 -2.92 36.34 -22.18
CA ASP A 196 -1.49 36.47 -21.87
C ASP A 196 -0.64 35.98 -23.05
N TYR A 197 -1.06 34.91 -23.73
CA TYR A 197 -0.36 34.40 -24.90
C TYR A 197 -0.35 35.42 -26.05
N LYS A 198 -1.46 36.12 -26.31
CA LYS A 198 -1.50 37.20 -27.31
C LYS A 198 -0.57 38.37 -26.96
N LYS A 199 -0.50 38.75 -25.68
CA LYS A 199 0.46 39.76 -25.18
C LYS A 199 1.91 39.31 -25.40
N LEU A 200 2.21 38.04 -25.10
CA LEU A 200 3.52 37.43 -25.36
C LEU A 200 3.84 37.40 -26.86
N GLN A 201 2.90 37.02 -27.73
CA GLN A 201 3.11 37.05 -29.18
C GLN A 201 3.44 38.46 -29.68
N THR A 202 2.72 39.47 -29.19
CA THR A 202 2.96 40.89 -29.55
C THR A 202 4.38 41.32 -29.14
N LEU A 203 4.78 41.02 -27.90
CA LEU A 203 6.13 41.30 -27.40
C LEU A 203 7.21 40.61 -28.26
N PHE A 204 7.05 39.31 -28.51
CA PHE A 204 8.04 38.52 -29.23
C PHE A 204 8.16 38.94 -30.69
N THR A 205 7.06 39.27 -31.36
CA THR A 205 7.09 39.80 -32.73
C THR A 205 7.80 41.14 -32.79
N HIS A 206 7.50 42.07 -31.88
CA HIS A 206 8.18 43.38 -31.83
C HIS A 206 9.70 43.26 -31.62
N ILE A 207 10.14 42.33 -30.77
CA ILE A 207 11.57 42.07 -30.55
C ILE A 207 12.19 41.37 -31.77
N ALA A 208 11.48 40.42 -32.39
CA ALA A 208 11.94 39.72 -33.57
C ALA A 208 12.14 40.67 -34.77
N ASP A 209 11.19 41.58 -35.00
CA ASP A 209 11.26 42.59 -36.07
C ASP A 209 12.48 43.50 -35.91
N LYS A 210 12.77 43.95 -34.69
CA LYS A 210 13.99 44.74 -34.38
C LYS A 210 15.29 43.99 -34.62
N GLN A 211 15.25 42.66 -34.54
CA GLN A 211 16.40 41.79 -34.78
C GLN A 211 16.41 41.19 -36.19
N GLU A 212 15.47 41.58 -37.06
CA GLU A 212 15.27 41.01 -38.40
C GLU A 212 15.14 39.47 -38.39
N LYS A 213 14.46 38.94 -37.37
CA LYS A 213 14.21 37.51 -37.17
C LYS A 213 12.72 37.20 -37.27
N LEU A 214 12.40 35.91 -37.49
CA LEU A 214 11.03 35.42 -37.39
C LEU A 214 10.58 35.32 -35.92
N SER A 215 9.33 35.68 -35.65
CA SER A 215 8.74 35.53 -34.31
C SER A 215 8.60 34.04 -33.96
N PRO A 216 9.25 33.55 -32.89
CA PRO A 216 9.25 32.13 -32.55
C PRO A 216 7.94 31.65 -31.93
N LEU A 217 7.09 32.56 -31.41
CA LEU A 217 5.77 32.23 -30.86
C LEU A 217 4.67 32.27 -31.92
N SER A 218 4.79 31.44 -32.96
CA SER A 218 3.93 31.48 -34.16
C SER A 218 2.70 30.58 -34.14
N ARG A 219 2.54 29.69 -33.15
CA ARG A 219 1.44 28.71 -33.11
C ARG A 219 0.13 29.35 -32.69
N GLN A 220 -0.99 28.77 -33.12
CA GLN A 220 -2.29 29.21 -32.62
C GLN A 220 -2.52 28.72 -31.20
N PHE A 221 -3.19 29.52 -30.37
CA PHE A 221 -3.48 29.15 -28.98
C PHE A 221 -4.28 27.85 -28.89
N THR A 222 -5.23 27.64 -29.80
CA THR A 222 -6.04 26.41 -29.87
C THR A 222 -5.22 25.15 -30.14
N GLU A 223 -4.06 25.26 -30.80
CA GLU A 223 -3.15 24.12 -30.98
C GLU A 223 -2.43 23.78 -29.67
N LEU A 224 -2.01 24.82 -28.92
CA LEU A 224 -1.34 24.66 -27.62
C LEU A 224 -2.29 24.06 -26.58
N GLU A 225 -3.55 24.47 -26.56
CA GLU A 225 -4.57 23.90 -25.67
C GLU A 225 -4.85 22.42 -25.98
N ARG A 226 -4.98 22.05 -27.26
CA ARG A 226 -5.19 20.63 -27.64
C ARG A 226 -4.02 19.75 -27.25
N GLU A 227 -2.80 20.25 -27.46
CA GLU A 227 -1.58 19.54 -27.03
C GLU A 227 -1.52 19.44 -25.50
N GLN A 228 -1.81 20.52 -24.77
CA GLN A 228 -1.87 20.51 -23.31
C GLN A 228 -2.89 19.49 -22.80
N PHE A 229 -4.08 19.44 -23.39
CA PHE A 229 -5.12 18.49 -23.01
C PHE A 229 -4.65 17.03 -23.21
N THR A 230 -4.00 16.75 -24.34
CA THR A 230 -3.44 15.42 -24.64
C THR A 230 -2.36 15.04 -23.63
N LEU A 231 -1.37 15.92 -23.42
CA LEU A 231 -0.28 15.68 -22.48
C LEU A 231 -0.77 15.57 -21.02
N GLN A 232 -1.82 16.31 -20.66
CA GLN A 232 -2.45 16.19 -19.35
C GLN A 232 -3.09 14.80 -19.17
N LYS A 233 -3.75 14.27 -20.20
CA LYS A 233 -4.30 12.90 -20.18
C LYS A 233 -3.19 11.86 -20.01
N ASP A 234 -2.14 11.94 -20.82
CA ASP A 234 -0.98 11.04 -20.74
C ASP A 234 -0.31 11.09 -19.37
N TYR A 235 -0.15 12.29 -18.81
CA TYR A 235 0.39 12.47 -17.46
C TYR A 235 -0.48 11.82 -16.38
N GLN A 236 -1.81 11.93 -16.47
CA GLN A 236 -2.72 11.29 -15.52
C GLN A 236 -2.67 9.76 -15.62
N GLU A 237 -2.59 9.22 -16.83
CA GLU A 237 -2.44 7.77 -17.06
C GLU A 237 -1.12 7.26 -16.48
N LEU A 238 0.00 7.92 -16.77
CA LEU A 238 1.32 7.56 -16.25
C LEU A 238 1.42 7.67 -14.72
N ILE A 239 0.80 8.69 -14.10
CA ILE A 239 0.72 8.76 -12.62
C ILE A 239 -0.07 7.60 -12.07
N LYS A 240 -1.18 7.23 -12.71
CA LYS A 240 -2.02 6.11 -12.24
C LYS A 240 -1.23 4.81 -12.27
N GLU A 241 -0.52 4.53 -13.36
CA GLU A 241 0.38 3.38 -13.47
C GLU A 241 1.50 3.41 -12.42
N TYR A 242 2.16 4.56 -12.27
CA TYR A 242 3.21 4.71 -11.26
C TYR A 242 2.68 4.58 -9.82
N GLY A 243 1.44 5.02 -9.59
CA GLY A 243 0.73 4.89 -8.32
C GLY A 243 0.41 3.44 -7.97
N LEU A 244 0.09 2.60 -8.96
CA LEU A 244 -0.14 1.17 -8.77
C LEU A 244 1.14 0.44 -8.36
N LEU A 245 2.32 0.88 -8.83
CA LEU A 245 3.62 0.35 -8.42
C LEU A 245 3.96 0.62 -6.94
N ARG A 246 3.22 1.52 -6.26
CA ARG A 246 3.44 1.80 -4.84
C ARG A 246 2.66 0.83 -3.97
N ARG A 247 3.26 0.46 -2.84
CA ARG A 247 2.57 -0.27 -1.78
C ARG A 247 1.41 0.58 -1.26
N PRO A 248 0.17 0.07 -1.25
CA PRO A 248 -0.97 0.79 -0.68
C PRO A 248 -0.77 0.98 0.83
N PHE A 249 -0.96 2.19 1.31
CA PHE A 249 -1.06 2.50 2.74
C PHE A 249 -1.98 3.70 2.95
N PHE A 250 -3.15 3.47 3.54
CA PHE A 250 -4.21 4.47 3.72
C PHE A 250 -4.65 4.55 5.18
N VAL A 251 -4.29 5.62 5.87
CA VAL A 251 -4.75 5.91 7.24
C VAL A 251 -5.34 7.31 7.30
N THR A 252 -6.38 7.48 8.12
CA THR A 252 -7.01 8.77 8.39
C THR A 252 -6.95 9.05 9.88
N ALA A 253 -7.24 10.29 10.31
CA ALA A 253 -7.32 10.61 11.73
C ALA A 253 -8.42 9.78 12.46
N ASP A 254 -9.44 9.36 11.72
CA ASP A 254 -10.57 8.56 12.20
C ASP A 254 -10.28 7.04 12.26
N VAL A 255 -9.10 6.62 11.78
CA VAL A 255 -8.65 5.22 11.77
C VAL A 255 -7.40 5.13 12.66
N PRO A 256 -7.22 4.09 13.49
CA PRO A 256 -6.03 3.98 14.34
C PRO A 256 -4.74 4.09 13.53
N TYR A 257 -4.03 5.22 13.65
CA TYR A 257 -2.82 5.53 12.89
C TYR A 257 -1.53 5.24 13.69
N THR A 258 -1.69 4.83 14.95
CA THR A 258 -0.60 4.43 15.86
C THR A 258 -0.44 2.91 15.87
N ASP A 259 0.70 2.44 16.38
CA ASP A 259 1.07 1.03 16.49
C ASP A 259 0.51 0.32 17.75
N VAL A 260 -0.22 1.03 18.62
CA VAL A 260 -0.95 0.43 19.75
C VAL A 260 -2.44 0.45 19.46
N TRP A 261 -3.07 -0.73 19.41
CA TRP A 261 -4.48 -0.92 19.08
C TRP A 261 -5.24 -1.55 20.24
N ASP A 262 -6.52 -1.20 20.41
CA ASP A 262 -7.34 -1.59 21.56
C ASP A 262 -8.67 -2.27 21.19
N TYR A 263 -8.73 -2.89 20.00
CA TYR A 263 -9.91 -3.62 19.55
C TYR A 263 -10.38 -4.66 20.60
N PRO A 264 -11.67 -4.70 20.97
CA PRO A 264 -12.17 -5.67 21.91
C PRO A 264 -12.11 -7.09 21.31
N PRO A 265 -11.70 -8.12 22.08
CA PRO A 265 -11.73 -9.48 21.59
C PRO A 265 -13.16 -9.93 21.30
N VAL A 266 -13.32 -10.84 20.34
CA VAL A 266 -14.64 -11.41 19.99
C VAL A 266 -15.22 -12.10 21.23
N GLN A 267 -16.50 -11.89 21.51
CA GLN A 267 -17.19 -12.55 22.63
C GLN A 267 -17.45 -14.03 22.33
N TYR A 268 -17.73 -14.85 23.35
CA TYR A 268 -18.03 -16.28 23.15
C TYR A 268 -19.41 -16.48 22.50
N TYR A 269 -19.52 -17.47 21.61
CA TYR A 269 -20.78 -17.98 21.06
C TYR A 269 -20.62 -19.48 20.71
N PRO A 270 -21.72 -20.25 20.58
CA PRO A 270 -21.65 -21.68 20.23
C PRO A 270 -20.96 -21.91 18.88
N GLY A 271 -19.98 -22.82 18.81
CA GLY A 271 -19.23 -23.11 17.57
C GLY A 271 -18.10 -22.12 17.25
N LYS A 272 -17.83 -21.17 18.16
CA LYS A 272 -16.78 -20.17 17.99
C LYS A 272 -15.38 -20.78 17.86
N HIS A 273 -14.58 -20.25 16.94
CA HIS A 273 -13.16 -20.57 16.84
C HIS A 273 -12.36 -20.00 18.03
N PRO A 274 -11.48 -20.77 18.68
CA PRO A 274 -10.76 -20.34 19.89
C PRO A 274 -9.91 -19.07 19.75
N CYS A 275 -9.48 -18.74 18.53
CA CYS A 275 -8.55 -17.65 18.22
C CYS A 275 -9.14 -16.61 17.25
N GLU A 276 -10.46 -16.53 17.10
CA GLU A 276 -11.10 -15.59 16.17
C GLU A 276 -10.68 -14.12 16.42
N LYS A 277 -10.24 -13.45 15.35
CA LYS A 277 -9.83 -12.03 15.38
C LYS A 277 -11.02 -11.09 15.19
N PRO A 278 -11.04 -9.92 15.86
CA PRO A 278 -12.07 -8.91 15.65
C PRO A 278 -12.20 -8.45 14.20
N SER A 279 -13.41 -8.52 13.64
CA SER A 279 -13.70 -8.09 12.26
C SER A 279 -13.28 -6.64 11.98
N ALA A 280 -13.52 -5.71 12.92
CA ALA A 280 -13.12 -4.31 12.75
C ALA A 280 -11.59 -4.13 12.62
N MET A 281 -10.80 -4.95 13.31
CA MET A 281 -9.33 -4.93 13.20
C MET A 281 -8.88 -5.46 11.84
N MET A 282 -9.51 -6.52 11.34
CA MET A 282 -9.21 -7.05 10.01
C MET A 282 -9.62 -6.08 8.90
N GLU A 283 -10.79 -5.45 9.01
CA GLU A 283 -11.23 -4.39 8.10
C GLU A 283 -10.24 -3.22 8.11
N HIS A 284 -9.69 -2.86 9.27
CA HIS A 284 -8.66 -1.84 9.38
C HIS A 284 -7.38 -2.27 8.62
N ILE A 285 -6.85 -3.46 8.85
CA ILE A 285 -5.67 -3.98 8.13
C ILE A 285 -5.89 -3.93 6.61
N ILE A 286 -7.03 -4.45 6.15
CA ILE A 286 -7.35 -4.55 4.72
C ILE A 286 -7.52 -3.17 4.09
N ARG A 287 -8.26 -2.26 4.74
CA ARG A 287 -8.46 -0.90 4.23
C ARG A 287 -7.14 -0.13 4.16
N SER A 288 -6.28 -0.33 5.17
CA SER A 288 -4.99 0.35 5.23
C SER A 288 -4.05 -0.15 4.16
N SER A 289 -4.00 -1.45 3.87
CA SER A 289 -2.88 -2.04 3.11
C SER A 289 -3.29 -2.80 1.84
N SER A 290 -4.44 -2.46 1.25
CA SER A 290 -4.88 -2.98 -0.06
C SER A 290 -5.81 -2.00 -0.78
N ARG A 291 -6.07 -2.21 -2.07
CA ARG A 291 -7.06 -1.53 -2.92
C ARG A 291 -8.24 -2.46 -3.23
N GLU A 292 -9.34 -1.90 -3.73
CA GLU A 292 -10.43 -2.74 -4.26
C GLU A 292 -9.91 -3.59 -5.43
N GLY A 293 -10.34 -4.86 -5.48
CA GLY A 293 -9.87 -5.85 -6.45
C GLY A 293 -8.53 -6.51 -6.12
N ASP A 294 -7.77 -6.02 -5.13
CA ASP A 294 -6.54 -6.67 -4.69
C ASP A 294 -6.83 -8.07 -4.10
N LEU A 295 -5.88 -8.99 -4.24
CA LEU A 295 -5.95 -10.34 -3.67
C LEU A 295 -5.42 -10.34 -2.23
N VAL A 296 -6.32 -10.64 -1.28
CA VAL A 296 -6.00 -10.81 0.16
C VAL A 296 -5.94 -12.29 0.51
N ALA A 297 -4.83 -12.73 1.10
CA ALA A 297 -4.61 -14.11 1.48
C ALA A 297 -4.52 -14.30 3.01
N ASP A 298 -5.14 -15.38 3.48
CA ASP A 298 -5.00 -15.90 4.83
C ASP A 298 -4.75 -17.42 4.75
N PHE A 299 -3.53 -17.83 5.11
CA PHE A 299 -3.09 -19.22 5.02
C PHE A 299 -3.42 -20.04 6.28
N PHE A 300 -3.97 -19.39 7.31
CA PHE A 300 -4.40 -20.00 8.56
C PHE A 300 -5.79 -19.45 8.90
N MET A 301 -6.73 -19.55 7.94
CA MET A 301 -7.93 -18.72 7.94
C MET A 301 -8.85 -18.94 9.13
N GLY A 302 -8.85 -20.14 9.75
CA GLY A 302 -9.68 -20.45 10.91
C GLY A 302 -11.15 -20.12 10.65
N SER A 303 -11.71 -19.22 11.45
CA SER A 303 -13.07 -18.66 11.30
C SER A 303 -13.28 -17.77 10.06
N GLY A 304 -12.26 -17.51 9.25
CA GLY A 304 -12.31 -16.69 8.04
C GLY A 304 -12.45 -15.19 8.28
N ALA A 305 -12.07 -14.67 9.46
CA ALA A 305 -12.26 -13.25 9.81
C ALA A 305 -11.61 -12.30 8.79
N THR A 306 -10.39 -12.63 8.33
CA THR A 306 -9.67 -11.91 7.27
C THR A 306 -10.45 -11.91 5.97
N LEU A 307 -10.88 -13.09 5.50
CA LEU A 307 -11.53 -13.25 4.20
C LEU A 307 -12.91 -12.58 4.18
N LYS A 308 -13.68 -12.70 5.26
CA LYS A 308 -14.98 -12.03 5.42
C LYS A 308 -14.85 -10.50 5.37
N ALA A 309 -13.84 -9.96 6.06
CA ALA A 309 -13.54 -8.53 6.01
C ALA A 309 -13.08 -8.07 4.62
N ALA A 310 -12.29 -8.89 3.92
CA ALA A 310 -11.80 -8.58 2.58
C ALA A 310 -12.93 -8.57 1.55
N LEU A 311 -13.82 -9.55 1.57
CA LEU A 311 -15.01 -9.61 0.73
C LEU A 311 -15.93 -8.40 0.95
N LYS A 312 -16.18 -8.03 2.22
CA LYS A 312 -16.97 -6.83 2.56
C LYS A 312 -16.38 -5.54 1.99
N LEU A 313 -15.06 -5.50 1.79
CA LEU A 313 -14.34 -4.37 1.24
C LEU A 313 -14.04 -4.56 -0.26
N ASN A 314 -14.72 -5.45 -0.98
CA ASN A 314 -14.52 -5.66 -2.43
C ASN A 314 -13.10 -6.09 -2.82
N ARG A 315 -12.45 -6.95 -2.01
CA ARG A 315 -11.18 -7.60 -2.37
C ARG A 315 -11.42 -9.03 -2.83
N GLU A 316 -10.52 -9.52 -3.67
CA GLU A 316 -10.45 -10.96 -3.92
C GLU A 316 -9.82 -11.67 -2.73
N VAL A 317 -10.16 -12.94 -2.53
CA VAL A 317 -9.73 -13.69 -1.35
C VAL A 317 -9.16 -15.06 -1.68
N LEU A 318 -8.09 -15.41 -0.97
CA LEU A 318 -7.48 -16.73 -0.92
C LEU A 318 -7.40 -17.21 0.54
N GLY A 319 -7.94 -18.40 0.82
CA GLY A 319 -8.01 -18.96 2.16
C GLY A 319 -7.48 -20.39 2.23
N VAL A 320 -6.69 -20.71 3.25
CA VAL A 320 -6.27 -22.09 3.53
C VAL A 320 -6.61 -22.44 4.98
N GLU A 321 -7.21 -23.60 5.18
CA GLU A 321 -7.49 -24.17 6.50
C GLU A 321 -7.19 -25.67 6.50
N LEU A 322 -6.47 -26.12 7.51
CA LEU A 322 -6.04 -27.51 7.64
C LEU A 322 -7.18 -28.41 8.13
N GLU A 323 -7.91 -27.98 9.17
CA GLU A 323 -8.93 -28.82 9.79
C GLU A 323 -10.21 -28.84 8.94
N ARG A 324 -10.56 -30.01 8.40
CA ARG A 324 -11.70 -30.19 7.49
C ARG A 324 -13.02 -29.63 8.02
N GLU A 325 -13.37 -29.94 9.26
CA GLU A 325 -14.62 -29.47 9.87
C GLU A 325 -14.65 -27.94 9.96
N ARG A 326 -13.52 -27.33 10.33
CA ARG A 326 -13.36 -25.87 10.38
C ARG A 326 -13.46 -25.27 8.98
N PHE A 327 -12.81 -25.87 7.99
CA PHE A 327 -12.87 -25.45 6.61
C PHE A 327 -14.32 -25.45 6.09
N GLU A 328 -15.04 -26.57 6.25
CA GLU A 328 -16.41 -26.74 5.76
C GLU A 328 -17.35 -25.70 6.41
N GLN A 329 -17.20 -25.45 7.71
CA GLN A 329 -17.97 -24.39 8.40
C GLN A 329 -17.65 -23.00 7.84
N THR A 330 -16.36 -22.63 7.75
CA THR A 330 -15.95 -21.31 7.29
C THR A 330 -16.32 -21.07 5.83
N GLU A 331 -16.22 -22.09 4.97
CA GLU A 331 -16.65 -22.02 3.57
C GLU A 331 -18.15 -21.73 3.44
N GLN A 332 -18.98 -22.41 4.22
CA GLN A 332 -20.44 -22.16 4.25
C GLN A 332 -20.76 -20.74 4.70
N GLU A 333 -20.10 -20.27 5.77
CA GLU A 333 -20.29 -18.92 6.29
C GLU A 333 -19.88 -17.84 5.27
N ILE A 334 -18.79 -18.06 4.54
CA ILE A 334 -18.32 -17.14 3.48
C ILE A 334 -19.29 -17.15 2.28
N LYS A 335 -19.72 -18.34 1.82
CA LYS A 335 -20.69 -18.44 0.71
C LYS A 335 -22.02 -17.74 1.04
N ALA A 336 -22.47 -17.81 2.29
CA ALA A 336 -23.68 -17.13 2.72
C ALA A 336 -23.57 -15.58 2.69
N LEU A 337 -22.36 -15.02 2.75
CA LEU A 337 -22.11 -13.59 2.64
C LEU A 337 -22.09 -13.09 1.20
N THR A 338 -21.68 -13.93 0.24
CA THR A 338 -21.57 -13.55 -1.19
C THR A 338 -22.87 -13.77 -1.98
N CYS A 339 -23.83 -14.53 -1.45
CA CYS A 339 -25.14 -14.74 -2.07
C CYS A 339 -26.20 -13.67 -1.70
N LYS A 340 -25.81 -12.62 -0.97
CA LYS A 340 -26.65 -11.44 -0.70
C LYS A 340 -26.19 -10.27 -1.56
#